data_AF-A0A317INK8-F1
#
_entry.id   AF-A0A317INK8-F1
#
_cell.length_a   1.000
_cell.length_b   1.000
_cell.length_c   1.000
_cell.angle_alpha   90.00
_cell.angle_beta   90.00
_cell.angle_gamma   90.00
#
_symmetry.space_group_name_H-M   'P 1'
#
loop_
_entity.id
_entity.type
_entity.pdbx_description
1 polymer ?
#
loop_
_entity_poly.entity_id
_entity_poly.type
_entity_poly.pdbx_seq_one_letter_code
_entity_poly.pdbx_strand_id
1 'polypeptide(L)'
;MNPSLEPFEIAVSVEAADIDRLGHVNNIAYLRWVQEIAGVHWFRFASAGDQASLVWVVLRHEIDYKKAAYLRDTIIARTWVGTAQGIRFERHTELLRASDRAL
;
A
#
# COMPACT_ATOMS: atom_id res chain seq x y z
N MET A 1 11.52 14.41 -9.40
CA MET A 1 11.49 12.95 -9.19
C MET A 1 11.29 12.29 -10.54
N ASN A 2 12.16 11.37 -10.95
CA ASN A 2 11.91 10.51 -12.10
C ASN A 2 11.13 9.31 -11.57
N PRO A 3 9.80 9.21 -11.76
CA PRO A 3 9.05 8.07 -11.26
C PRO A 3 9.58 6.84 -12.00
N SER A 4 10.14 5.88 -11.28
CA SER A 4 10.35 4.55 -11.84
C SER A 4 8.99 4.07 -12.36
N LEU A 5 8.94 3.67 -13.63
CA LEU A 5 7.74 3.08 -14.24
C LEU A 5 7.33 1.78 -13.52
N GLU A 6 8.28 1.15 -12.83
CA GLU A 6 8.04 -0.07 -12.07
C GLU A 6 7.47 0.25 -10.68
N PRO A 7 6.37 -0.45 -10.28
CA PRO A 7 5.83 -0.35 -8.93
C PRO A 7 6.87 -0.71 -7.88
N PHE A 8 6.88 0.06 -6.78
CA PHE A 8 7.65 -0.28 -5.59
C PHE A 8 6.92 -1.37 -4.81
N GLU A 9 7.63 -2.44 -4.44
CA GLU A 9 7.03 -3.58 -3.75
C GLU A 9 7.68 -3.86 -2.40
N ILE A 10 6.87 -4.30 -1.44
CA ILE A 10 7.32 -4.89 -0.18
C ILE A 10 6.51 -6.16 0.12
N ALA A 11 7.11 -7.10 0.85
CA ALA A 11 6.40 -8.25 1.40
C ALA A 11 5.85 -7.91 2.79
N VAL A 12 4.61 -8.32 3.04
CA VAL A 12 3.90 -8.16 4.30
C VAL A 12 3.44 -9.55 4.74
N SER A 13 3.80 -9.95 5.96
CA SER A 13 3.31 -11.20 6.54
C SER A 13 1.95 -10.94 7.20
N VAL A 14 0.98 -11.82 6.97
CA VAL A 14 -0.32 -11.73 7.66
C VAL A 14 -0.14 -12.19 9.10
N GLU A 15 -0.41 -11.30 10.05
CA GLU A 15 -0.30 -11.58 11.47
C GLU A 15 -1.64 -12.01 12.06
N ALA A 16 -1.60 -12.67 13.23
CA ALA A 16 -2.82 -13.09 13.92
C ALA A 16 -3.75 -11.91 14.27
N ALA A 17 -3.17 -10.72 14.51
CA ALA A 17 -3.91 -9.50 14.79
C ALA A 17 -4.66 -8.95 13.57
N ASP A 18 -4.31 -9.38 12.36
CA ASP A 18 -4.98 -8.96 11.12
C ASP A 18 -6.23 -9.78 10.84
N ILE A 19 -6.44 -10.92 11.53
CA ILE A 19 -7.55 -11.83 11.30
C ILE A 19 -8.76 -11.44 12.13
N ASP A 20 -9.94 -11.37 11.49
CA ASP A 20 -11.20 -11.11 12.18
C ASP A 20 -11.96 -12.39 12.58
N ARG A 21 -13.16 -12.21 13.12
CA ARG A 21 -14.01 -13.29 13.62
C ARG A 21 -14.51 -14.24 12.52
N LEU A 22 -14.44 -13.83 11.26
CA LEU A 22 -14.80 -14.67 10.10
C LEU A 22 -13.63 -15.51 9.62
N GLY A 23 -12.44 -15.36 10.22
CA GLY A 23 -11.27 -16.20 9.97
C GLY A 23 -10.44 -15.77 8.75
N HIS A 24 -10.71 -14.59 8.20
CA HIS A 24 -9.89 -13.98 7.15
C HIS A 24 -9.34 -12.62 7.61
N VAL A 25 -8.43 -12.07 6.83
CA VAL A 25 -7.88 -10.73 7.07
C VAL A 25 -9.01 -9.71 7.09
N ASN A 26 -9.01 -8.86 8.13
CA ASN A 26 -9.94 -7.77 8.27
C ASN A 26 -9.65 -6.65 7.27
N ASN A 27 -10.71 -6.03 6.73
CA ASN A 27 -10.59 -4.92 5.78
C ASN A 27 -9.68 -3.76 6.27
N ILE A 28 -9.65 -3.50 7.58
CA ILE A 28 -8.78 -2.46 8.17
C ILE A 28 -7.29 -2.80 8.02
N ALA A 29 -6.90 -4.07 8.08
CA ALA A 29 -5.51 -4.49 7.90
C ALA A 29 -5.00 -4.17 6.48
N TYR A 30 -5.83 -4.40 5.45
CA TYR A 30 -5.48 -3.99 4.09
C TYR A 30 -5.24 -2.49 3.97
N LEU A 31 -6.13 -1.66 4.54
CA LEU A 31 -5.95 -0.20 4.56
C LEU A 31 -4.69 0.23 5.33
N ARG A 32 -4.33 -0.48 6.40
CA ARG A 32 -3.08 -0.27 7.13
C ARG A 32 -1.87 -0.55 6.22
N TRP A 33 -1.86 -1.67 5.50
CA TRP A 33 -0.77 -2.02 4.58
C TRP A 33 -0.65 -1.03 3.42
N VAL A 34 -1.77 -0.51 2.89
CA VAL A 34 -1.77 0.56 1.88
C VAL A 34 -1.05 1.81 2.40
N GLN A 35 -1.33 2.24 3.63
CA GLN A 35 -0.65 3.39 4.24
C GLN A 35 0.83 3.11 4.53
N GLU A 36 1.14 1.90 4.99
CA GLU A 36 2.49 1.48 5.31
C GLU A 36 3.39 1.52 4.06
N ILE A 37 3.00 0.87 2.96
CA ILE A 37 3.80 0.90 1.74
C ILE A 37 3.89 2.30 1.13
N ALA A 38 2.82 3.11 1.22
CA ALA A 38 2.86 4.50 0.78
C ALA A 38 3.92 5.32 1.54
N GLY A 39 4.00 5.12 2.87
CA GLY A 39 5.00 5.71 3.74
C GLY A 39 6.42 5.22 3.42
N VAL A 40 6.62 3.90 3.33
CA VAL A 40 7.93 3.32 2.97
C VAL A 40 8.41 3.85 1.62
N HIS A 41 7.54 3.88 0.61
CA HIS A 41 7.84 4.45 -0.69
C HIS A 41 8.26 5.93 -0.59
N TRP A 42 7.51 6.74 0.17
CA TRP A 42 7.84 8.15 0.38
C TRP A 42 9.22 8.32 1.03
N PHE A 43 9.46 7.70 2.18
CA PHE A 43 10.73 7.84 2.91
C PHE A 43 11.93 7.28 2.15
N ARG A 44 11.71 6.32 1.25
CA ARG A 44 12.76 5.74 0.42
C ARG A 44 13.23 6.67 -0.70
N PHE A 45 12.32 7.42 -1.33
CA PHE A 45 12.61 8.14 -2.59
C PHE A 45 12.52 9.66 -2.48
N ALA A 46 11.81 10.22 -1.49
CA ALA A 46 11.78 11.66 -1.27
C ALA A 46 13.13 12.16 -0.75
N SER A 47 13.54 13.36 -1.15
CA SER A 47 14.76 13.97 -0.63
C SER A 47 14.59 14.32 0.85
N ALA A 48 15.70 14.42 1.60
CA ALA A 48 15.64 14.84 3.01
C ALA A 48 14.98 16.21 3.20
N GLY A 49 15.18 17.14 2.25
CA GLY A 49 14.52 18.45 2.25
C GLY A 49 13.00 18.35 2.07
N ASP A 50 12.56 17.50 1.14
CA ASP A 50 11.13 17.24 0.91
C ASP A 50 10.49 16.57 2.14
N GLN A 51 11.15 15.59 2.73
CA GLN A 51 10.66 14.90 3.94
C GLN A 51 10.51 15.86 5.14
N ALA A 52 11.36 16.89 5.23
CA ALA A 52 11.31 17.86 6.32
C ALA A 52 10.29 18.99 6.10
N SER A 53 9.95 19.29 4.84
CA SER A 53 9.14 20.46 4.47
C SER A 53 7.74 20.13 3.96
N LEU A 54 7.51 18.89 3.51
CA LEU A 54 6.24 18.47 2.91
C LEU A 54 5.50 17.48 3.82
N VAL A 55 4.20 17.67 3.89
CA VAL A 55 3.26 16.73 4.51
C VAL A 55 2.23 16.35 3.46
N TRP A 56 1.91 15.07 3.37
CA TRP A 56 0.83 14.56 2.55
C TRP A 56 -0.30 14.06 3.45
N VAL A 57 -1.53 14.29 3.00
CA VAL A 57 -2.74 13.82 3.67
C VAL A 57 -3.60 13.13 2.63
N VAL A 58 -4.08 11.93 2.93
CA VAL A 58 -4.98 11.23 2.00
C VAL A 58 -6.37 11.85 2.08
N LEU A 59 -6.88 12.31 0.93
CA LEU A 59 -8.19 12.94 0.84
C LEU A 59 -9.32 11.93 0.61
N ARG A 60 -9.03 10.80 -0.05
CA ARG A 60 -9.99 9.76 -0.39
C ARG A 60 -9.27 8.43 -0.63
N HIS A 61 -9.91 7.34 -0.24
CA HIS A 61 -9.57 5.99 -0.66
C HIS A 61 -10.75 5.38 -1.42
N GLU A 62 -10.44 4.64 -2.48
CA GLU A 62 -11.34 3.69 -3.13
C GLU A 62 -10.64 2.35 -3.12
N ILE A 63 -11.28 1.31 -2.58
CA ILE A 63 -10.68 0.00 -2.40
C ILE A 63 -11.69 -1.06 -2.81
N ASP A 64 -11.31 -1.86 -3.79
CA ASP A 64 -12.04 -3.06 -4.20
C ASP A 64 -11.42 -4.29 -3.54
N TYR A 65 -12.21 -5.01 -2.76
CA TYR A 65 -11.80 -6.28 -2.14
C TYR A 65 -12.28 -7.43 -3.02
N LYS A 66 -11.36 -8.05 -3.78
CA LYS A 66 -11.73 -9.07 -4.79
C LYS A 66 -11.66 -10.48 -4.22
N LYS A 67 -10.69 -10.75 -3.33
CA LYS A 67 -10.50 -12.03 -2.64
C LYS A 67 -9.98 -11.80 -1.22
N ALA A 68 -10.29 -12.75 -0.33
CA ALA A 68 -9.78 -12.74 1.04
C ALA A 68 -8.35 -13.28 1.10
N ALA A 69 -7.56 -12.80 2.07
CA ALA A 69 -6.31 -13.40 2.51
C ALA A 69 -6.49 -14.05 3.89
N TYR A 70 -5.58 -14.94 4.25
CA TYR A 70 -5.65 -15.75 5.47
C TYR A 70 -4.33 -15.72 6.23
N LEU A 71 -4.38 -16.19 7.48
CA LEU A 71 -3.18 -16.37 8.29
C LEU A 71 -2.16 -17.25 7.53
N ARG A 72 -0.88 -16.87 7.61
CA ARG A 72 0.26 -17.50 6.89
C ARG A 72 0.34 -17.20 5.40
N ASP A 73 -0.62 -16.49 4.81
CA ASP A 73 -0.38 -15.89 3.50
C ASP A 73 0.74 -14.83 3.62
N THR A 74 1.55 -14.73 2.58
CA THR A 74 2.42 -13.56 2.37
C THR A 74 1.75 -12.65 1.35
N ILE A 75 1.60 -11.39 1.69
CA ILE A 75 1.07 -10.36 0.78
C ILE A 75 2.24 -9.58 0.17
N ILE A 76 2.17 -9.38 -1.13
CA ILE A 76 3.01 -8.46 -1.88
C ILE A 76 2.22 -7.17 -2.00
N ALA A 77 2.63 -6.14 -1.27
CA ALA A 77 2.09 -4.80 -1.44
C ALA A 77 2.90 -4.10 -2.53
N ARG A 78 2.23 -3.41 -3.46
CA ARG A 78 2.82 -2.69 -4.59
C ARG A 78 2.24 -1.28 -4.63
N THR A 79 3.06 -0.26 -4.81
CA THR A 79 2.57 1.12 -4.95
C THR A 79 3.35 1.92 -5.99
N TRP A 80 2.65 2.85 -6.63
CA TRP A 80 3.23 3.85 -7.51
C TRP A 80 2.41 5.13 -7.48
N VAL A 81 3.02 6.23 -7.88
CA VAL A 81 2.37 7.54 -7.94
C VAL A 81 1.99 7.85 -9.39
N GLY A 82 0.77 8.32 -9.58
CA GLY A 82 0.30 8.84 -10.85
C GLY A 82 0.79 10.26 -11.10
N THR A 83 0.26 10.88 -12.15
CA THR A 83 0.60 12.26 -12.51
C THR A 83 0.03 13.24 -11.49
N ALA A 84 0.85 14.19 -11.04
CA ALA A 84 0.40 15.28 -10.19
C ALA A 84 -0.43 16.30 -10.97
N GLN A 85 -1.57 16.71 -10.41
CA GLN A 85 -2.43 17.79 -10.87
C GLN A 85 -2.46 18.87 -9.79
N GLY A 86 -1.59 19.88 -9.94
CA GLY A 86 -1.37 20.89 -8.92
C GLY A 86 -0.79 20.28 -7.65
N ILE A 87 -1.47 20.46 -6.51
CA ILE A 87 -1.04 19.93 -5.19
C ILE A 87 -1.59 18.52 -4.89
N ARG A 88 -2.31 17.91 -5.83
CA ARG A 88 -2.92 16.59 -5.67
C ARG A 88 -2.32 15.62 -6.67
N PHE A 89 -2.23 14.35 -6.29
CA PHE A 89 -1.87 13.27 -7.19
C PHE A 89 -2.58 12.01 -6.75
N GLU A 90 -2.82 11.11 -7.70
CA GLU A 90 -3.31 9.78 -7.38
C GLU A 90 -2.15 8.88 -6.95
N ARG A 91 -2.40 8.06 -5.93
CA ARG A 91 -1.53 6.95 -5.59
C ARG A 91 -2.30 5.67 -5.87
N HIS A 92 -1.68 4.78 -6.63
CA HIS A 92 -2.22 3.47 -6.88
C HIS A 92 -1.54 2.46 -5.97
N THR A 93 -2.31 1.49 -5.50
CA THR A 93 -1.81 0.41 -4.65
C THR A 93 -2.48 -0.88 -5.06
N GLU A 94 -1.69 -1.93 -5.18
CA GLU A 94 -2.17 -3.30 -5.30
C GLU A 94 -1.64 -4.13 -4.15
N LEU A 95 -2.49 -4.97 -3.60
CA LEU A 95 -2.11 -6.00 -2.64
C LEU A 95 -2.34 -7.32 -3.36
N LEU A 96 -1.35 -8.19 -3.39
CA LEU A 96 -1.42 -9.48 -4.08
C LEU A 96 -0.97 -10.57 -3.13
N ARG A 97 -1.63 -11.72 -3.11
CA ARG A 97 -1.08 -12.86 -2.39
C ARG A 97 0.11 -13.43 -3.15
N ALA A 98 1.22 -13.73 -2.47
CA ALA A 98 2.45 -14.16 -3.11
C ALA A 98 2.31 -15.49 -3.88
N SER A 99 1.41 -16.38 -3.44
CA SER A 99 1.24 -17.72 -4.02
C SER A 99 0.57 -17.73 -5.39
N ASP A 100 -0.34 -16.79 -5.67
CA ASP A 100 -1.15 -16.78 -6.90
C ASP A 100 -1.23 -15.41 -7.57
N ARG A 101 -0.58 -14.39 -7.00
CA ARG A 101 -0.62 -12.99 -7.41
C ARG A 101 -2.05 -12.46 -7.61
N ALA A 102 -2.99 -12.93 -6.79
CA ALA A 102 -4.37 -12.49 -6.83
C ALA A 102 -4.88 -12.17 -5.42
N LEU A 103 -5.54 -11.03 -5.29
CA LEU A 103 -6.25 -10.60 -4.08
C LEU A 103 -7.34 -9.59 -4.46
#